data_AF-A0A432I2L9-F1
#
_entry.id   AF-A0A432I2L9-F1
#
_cell.length_a   1.000
_cell.length_b   1.000
_cell.length_c   1.000
_cell.angle_alpha   90.00
_cell.angle_beta   90.00
_cell.angle_gamma   90.00
#
_symmetry.space_group_name_H-M   'P 1'
#
loop_
_entity.id
_entity.type
_entity.pdbx_description
1 polymer ?
#
loop_
_entity_poly.entity_id
_entity_poly.type
_entity_poly.pdbx_seq_one_letter_code
_entity_poly.pdbx_strand_id
1 'polypeptide(L)'
;MASRTATPDDLRNWTPEHALGAPGDFPFTRGLYPTMYRGRRWTMRQYAGFGSAAESNRRYRYLLDQGGSGLSVAFDLPTQIGYDSDHALARG
;
A
#
# COMPACT_ATOMS: atom_id res chain seq x y z
N MET A 1 -25.87 -6.70 -31.53
CA MET A 1 -24.74 -6.43 -30.61
C MET A 1 -25.29 -6.44 -29.20
N ALA A 2 -24.83 -7.34 -28.32
CA ALA A 2 -25.24 -7.32 -26.92
C ALA A 2 -24.74 -6.03 -26.26
N SER A 3 -25.64 -5.30 -25.60
CA SER A 3 -25.32 -4.10 -24.83
C SER A 3 -24.28 -4.43 -23.76
N ARG A 4 -23.15 -3.70 -23.73
CA ARG A 4 -22.08 -3.83 -22.73
C ARG A 4 -22.32 -2.99 -21.47
N THR A 5 -23.58 -2.66 -21.18
CA THR A 5 -23.92 -1.81 -20.03
C THR A 5 -24.37 -2.71 -18.89
N ALA A 6 -23.75 -2.56 -17.72
CA ALA A 6 -24.21 -3.25 -16.51
C ALA A 6 -25.56 -2.68 -16.06
N THR A 7 -26.51 -3.55 -15.74
CA THR A 7 -27.85 -3.20 -15.24
C THR A 7 -28.07 -3.83 -13.85
N PRO A 8 -29.12 -3.41 -13.10
CA PRO A 8 -29.47 -4.08 -11.85
C PRO A 8 -29.72 -5.59 -11.99
N ASP A 9 -30.17 -6.05 -13.17
CA ASP A 9 -30.39 -7.48 -13.46
C ASP A 9 -29.08 -8.29 -13.47
N ASP A 10 -27.91 -7.65 -13.51
CA ASP A 10 -26.62 -8.34 -13.41
C ASP A 10 -26.28 -8.76 -11.98
N LEU A 11 -26.96 -8.19 -10.96
CA LEU A 11 -26.75 -8.47 -9.54
C LEU A 11 -27.57 -9.67 -9.04
N ARG A 12 -27.83 -10.67 -9.90
CA ARG A 12 -28.62 -11.86 -9.53
C ARG A 12 -28.06 -12.53 -8.28
N ASN A 13 -28.91 -12.73 -7.27
CA ASN A 13 -28.59 -13.33 -5.97
C ASN A 13 -27.59 -12.52 -5.11
N TRP A 14 -27.46 -11.23 -5.36
CA TRP A 14 -26.62 -10.34 -4.56
C TRP A 14 -27.50 -9.27 -3.89
N THR A 15 -27.47 -9.22 -2.56
CA THR A 15 -28.22 -8.23 -1.78
C THR A 15 -27.26 -7.20 -1.18
N PRO A 16 -27.45 -5.89 -1.45
CA PRO A 16 -26.61 -4.84 -0.90
C PRO A 16 -26.46 -4.92 0.63
N GLU A 17 -27.52 -5.28 1.35
CA GLU A 17 -27.57 -5.29 2.81
C GLU A 17 -26.53 -6.24 3.40
N HIS A 18 -26.44 -7.47 2.86
CA HIS A 18 -25.50 -8.48 3.34
C HIS A 18 -24.12 -8.38 2.68
N ALA A 19 -24.07 -7.97 1.41
CA ALA A 19 -22.83 -8.02 0.64
C ALA A 19 -22.03 -6.71 0.70
N LEU A 20 -22.68 -5.56 0.86
CA LEU A 20 -21.98 -4.28 1.07
C LEU A 20 -21.81 -3.96 2.55
N GLY A 21 -22.88 -4.12 3.35
CA GLY A 21 -22.91 -3.67 4.74
C GLY A 21 -22.64 -2.17 4.94
N ALA A 22 -22.35 -1.79 6.17
CA ALA A 22 -21.88 -0.45 6.54
C ALA A 22 -20.33 -0.41 6.57
N PRO A 23 -19.69 0.74 6.30
CA PRO A 23 -18.25 0.87 6.53
C PRO A 23 -17.93 0.65 8.02
N GLY A 24 -16.88 -0.10 8.31
CA GLY A 24 -16.50 -0.43 9.69
C GLY A 24 -17.19 -1.64 10.30
N ASP A 25 -18.13 -2.26 9.58
CA ASP A 25 -18.83 -3.47 10.01
C ASP A 25 -18.61 -4.61 9.01
N PHE A 26 -18.69 -5.86 9.47
CA PHE A 26 -18.66 -7.03 8.58
C PHE A 26 -19.75 -6.90 7.50
N PRO A 27 -19.47 -7.22 6.22
CA PRO A 27 -18.27 -7.87 5.67
C PRO A 27 -17.10 -6.93 5.31
N PHE A 28 -17.14 -5.66 5.75
CA PHE A 28 -16.12 -4.64 5.48
C PHE A 28 -15.91 -4.31 4.00
N THR A 29 -16.84 -4.70 3.12
CA THR A 29 -16.79 -4.41 1.68
C THR A 29 -16.65 -2.91 1.40
N ARG A 30 -17.23 -2.06 2.27
CA ARG A 30 -17.15 -0.59 2.17
C ARG A 30 -15.99 0.04 2.94
N GLY A 31 -15.09 -0.78 3.48
CA GLY A 31 -13.90 -0.38 4.22
C GLY A 31 -13.94 -0.79 5.69
N LEU A 32 -12.73 -0.93 6.26
CA LEU A 32 -12.51 -1.39 7.63
C LEU A 32 -12.88 -0.36 8.71
N TYR A 33 -12.93 0.93 8.37
CA TYR A 33 -13.15 2.00 9.34
C TYR A 33 -14.46 2.75 9.04
N PRO A 34 -15.30 3.08 10.04
CA PRO A 34 -16.60 3.75 9.81
C PRO A 34 -16.51 5.07 9.06
N THR A 35 -15.44 5.85 9.29
CA THR A 35 -15.26 7.17 8.69
C THR A 35 -14.29 7.18 7.51
N MET A 36 -13.56 6.08 7.28
CA MET A 36 -12.48 5.96 6.29
C MET A 36 -11.65 7.26 6.17
N TYR A 37 -11.48 7.76 4.94
CA TYR A 37 -10.65 8.92 4.60
C TYR A 37 -11.25 10.27 5.00
N ARG A 38 -12.51 10.31 5.46
CA ARG A 38 -13.08 11.51 6.09
C ARG A 38 -12.55 11.70 7.51
N GLY A 39 -12.23 10.61 8.21
CA GLY A 39 -11.61 10.64 9.54
C GLY A 39 -10.09 10.74 9.47
N ARG A 40 -9.45 9.84 8.70
CA ARG A 40 -7.99 9.86 8.50
C ARG A 40 -7.65 9.43 7.07
N ARG A 41 -6.91 10.27 6.35
CA ARG A 41 -6.38 9.92 5.02
C ARG A 41 -5.46 8.69 5.13
N TRP A 42 -5.29 7.97 4.02
CA TRP A 42 -4.32 6.87 3.95
C TRP A 42 -2.89 7.38 4.18
N THR A 43 -2.00 6.50 4.63
CA THR A 43 -0.58 6.84 4.77
C THR A 43 0.05 6.98 3.38
N MET A 44 0.62 8.14 3.07
CA MET A 44 1.45 8.32 1.89
C MET A 44 2.84 7.76 2.20
N ARG A 45 3.12 6.56 1.72
CA ARG A 45 4.32 5.79 2.06
C ARG A 45 5.09 5.41 0.80
N GLN A 46 6.13 6.17 0.48
CA GLN A 46 7.00 5.90 -0.66
C GLN A 46 8.00 4.80 -0.30
N TYR A 47 8.16 3.82 -1.19
CA TYR A 47 9.17 2.77 -1.10
C TYR A 47 10.51 3.29 -1.63
N ALA A 48 11.52 3.35 -0.78
CA ALA A 48 12.81 3.93 -1.12
C ALA A 48 13.96 3.33 -0.32
N GLY A 49 15.13 3.29 -0.93
CA GLY A 49 16.39 2.86 -0.32
C GLY A 49 17.41 2.64 -1.41
N PHE A 50 18.61 3.18 -1.23
CA PHE A 50 19.74 3.04 -2.14
C PHE A 50 21.05 3.45 -1.45
N GLY A 51 22.16 2.94 -1.96
CA GLY A 51 23.50 3.26 -1.48
C GLY A 51 23.66 2.95 0.02
N SER A 52 24.37 3.82 0.72
CA SER A 52 24.57 3.69 2.17
C SER A 52 23.32 4.07 2.97
N ALA A 53 23.30 3.61 4.23
CA ALA A 53 22.28 4.04 5.19
C ALA A 53 22.20 5.57 5.34
N ALA A 54 23.32 6.28 5.25
CA ALA A 54 23.36 7.74 5.34
C ALA A 54 22.69 8.41 4.13
N GLU A 55 22.90 7.91 2.92
CA GLU A 55 22.26 8.38 1.68
C GLU A 55 20.76 8.14 1.71
N SER A 56 20.36 6.91 2.03
CA SER A 56 18.95 6.53 2.19
C SER A 56 18.26 7.40 3.24
N ASN A 57 18.91 7.68 4.37
CA ASN A 57 18.36 8.53 5.41
C ASN A 57 18.19 9.99 4.98
N ARG A 58 19.09 10.54 4.16
CA ARG A 58 18.88 11.86 3.54
C ARG A 58 17.64 11.84 2.64
N ARG A 59 17.46 10.78 1.84
CA ARG A 59 16.26 10.61 1.02
C ARG A 59 14.99 10.51 1.87
N TYR A 60 15.00 9.76 2.97
CA TYR A 60 13.84 9.61 3.85
C TYR A 60 13.37 10.94 4.44
N ARG A 61 14.31 11.76 4.93
CA ARG A 61 13.99 13.10 5.42
C ARG A 61 13.38 13.97 4.33
N TYR A 62 13.99 13.99 3.14
CA TYR A 62 13.44 14.70 1.99
C TYR A 62 11.98 14.27 1.70
N LEU A 63 11.70 12.96 1.70
CA LEU A 63 10.35 12.45 1.42
C LEU A 63 9.32 12.85 2.49
N LEU A 64 9.73 12.91 3.76
CA LEU A 64 8.90 13.41 4.85
C LEU A 64 8.65 14.92 4.69
N ASP A 65 9.68 15.69 4.34
CA ASP A 65 9.56 17.14 4.09
C ASP A 65 8.65 17.45 2.90
N GLN A 66 8.58 16.56 1.91
CA GLN A 66 7.63 16.65 0.79
C GLN A 66 6.19 16.19 1.14
N GLY A 67 5.89 15.96 2.42
CA GLY A 67 4.55 15.61 2.89
C GLY A 67 4.26 14.12 2.96
N GLY A 68 5.27 13.26 2.81
CA GLY A 68 5.15 11.83 3.11
C GLY A 68 4.78 11.61 4.58
N SER A 69 3.88 10.65 4.85
CA SER A 69 3.42 10.33 6.21
C SER A 69 3.84 8.94 6.69
N GLY A 70 4.70 8.25 5.93
CA GLY A 70 5.34 7.02 6.34
C GLY A 70 6.55 6.67 5.48
N LEU A 71 7.46 5.87 6.03
CA LEU A 71 8.65 5.36 5.34
C LEU A 71 8.48 3.88 4.97
N SER A 72 8.93 3.47 3.79
CA SER A 72 9.05 2.05 3.42
C SER A 72 10.45 1.83 2.84
N VAL A 73 11.21 0.93 3.47
CA VAL A 73 12.65 0.79 3.25
C VAL A 73 12.90 -0.30 2.22
N ALA A 74 13.56 0.07 1.12
CA ALA A 74 14.10 -0.88 0.16
C ALA A 74 15.52 -1.27 0.58
N PHE A 75 15.81 -2.56 0.54
CA PHE A 75 17.16 -3.10 0.77
C PHE A 75 17.80 -3.54 -0.55
N ASP A 76 19.12 -3.58 -0.61
CA ASP A 76 19.83 -4.22 -1.72
C ASP A 76 19.62 -5.75 -1.71
N LEU A 77 19.96 -6.40 -2.82
CA LEU A 77 19.78 -7.84 -2.93
C LEU A 77 20.61 -8.61 -1.89
N PRO A 78 21.90 -8.30 -1.63
CA PRO A 78 22.69 -8.98 -0.60
C PRO A 78 22.01 -8.98 0.78
N THR A 79 21.51 -7.83 1.24
CA THR A 79 20.79 -7.74 2.52
C THR A 79 19.51 -8.58 2.50
N GLN A 80 18.75 -8.58 1.39
CA GLN A 80 17.51 -9.36 1.27
C GLN A 80 17.74 -10.88 1.34
N ILE A 81 18.90 -11.36 0.85
CA ILE A 81 19.24 -12.78 0.81
C ILE A 81 20.22 -13.20 1.92
N GLY A 82 20.55 -12.30 2.85
CA GLY A 82 21.34 -12.60 4.05
C GLY A 82 22.85 -12.65 3.86
N TYR A 83 23.40 -11.98 2.85
CA TYR A 83 24.85 -11.80 2.70
C TYR A 83 25.30 -10.44 3.21
N ASP A 84 26.43 -10.43 3.93
CA ASP A 84 27.16 -9.22 4.27
C ASP A 84 27.74 -8.56 3.00
N SER A 85 27.94 -7.24 3.05
CA SER A 85 28.40 -6.46 1.89
C SER A 85 29.80 -6.83 1.39
N ASP A 86 30.62 -7.48 2.21
CA ASP A 86 31.96 -7.96 1.84
C ASP A 86 31.98 -9.42 1.34
N HIS A 87 30.83 -10.11 1.37
CA HIS A 87 30.71 -11.47 0.87
C HIS A 87 30.98 -11.55 -0.63
N ALA A 88 31.66 -12.60 -1.10
CA ALA A 88 32.03 -12.74 -2.51
C ALA A 88 30.81 -12.70 -3.47
N LEU A 89 29.68 -13.28 -3.06
CA LEU A 89 28.42 -13.27 -3.81
C LEU A 89 27.63 -11.96 -3.71
N ALA A 90 28.06 -11.03 -2.84
CA ALA A 90 27.47 -9.70 -2.73
C ALA A 90 28.12 -8.68 -3.67
N ARG A 91 29.22 -9.03 -4.34
CA ARG A 91 29.92 -8.13 -5.27
C ARG A 91 29.04 -7.85 -6.51
N GLY A 92 28.61 -6.60 -6.65
CA GLY A 92 27.83 -6.06 -7.77
C GLY A 92 27.84 -4.54 -7.77
#